data_AF-A0A554VWB9-F1
#
_entry.id   AF-A0A554VWB9-F1
#
_cell.length_a   1.000
_cell.length_b   1.000
_cell.length_c   1.000
_cell.angle_alpha   90.00
_cell.angle_beta   90.00
_cell.angle_gamma   90.00
#
_symmetry.space_group_name_H-M   'P 1'
#
loop_
_entity.id
_entity.type
_entity.pdbx_description
1 polymer ?
#
loop_
_entity_poly.entity_id
_entity_poly.type
_entity_poly.pdbx_seq_one_letter_code
_entity_poly.pdbx_strand_id
1 'polypeptide(L)'
;MAVWPGGRLIMRVLAFTSPDSAQGRLTEAQANVGFPTLEGSLVLFVVAGLPAGYLVAILFVVLHRWLPAGRLAGPLFGILVLIWLGALLDPLRADNIDFNGTRLARSRPVRGPLDPALRHSRGRGWLVE
;
A
#
# COMPACT_ATOMS: atom_id res chain seq x y z
N MET A 1 7.27 6.60 4.63
CA MET A 1 6.63 5.51 3.86
C MET A 1 6.90 4.21 4.62
N ALA A 2 5.93 3.69 5.37
CA ALA A 2 6.08 2.49 6.18
C ALA A 2 5.40 1.31 5.48
N VAL A 3 6.17 0.43 4.83
CA VAL A 3 5.66 -0.82 4.25
C VAL A 3 5.66 -1.88 5.35
N TRP A 4 4.53 -2.03 6.01
CA TRP A 4 4.34 -3.04 7.06
C TRP A 4 4.14 -4.44 6.47
N PRO A 5 4.51 -5.52 7.19
CA PRO A 5 4.23 -6.91 6.79
C PRO A 5 2.74 -7.19 6.51
N GLY A 6 1.83 -6.41 7.11
CA GLY A 6 0.40 -6.44 6.78
C GLY A 6 0.09 -6.06 5.33
N GLY A 7 0.87 -5.16 4.73
CA GLY A 7 0.76 -4.81 3.31
C GLY A 7 0.99 -6.02 2.39
N ARG A 8 1.86 -6.95 2.79
CA ARG A 8 2.15 -8.15 2.01
C ARG A 8 1.01 -9.19 2.10
N LEU A 9 0.37 -9.31 3.27
CA LEU A 9 -0.84 -10.12 3.44
C LEU A 9 -1.99 -9.54 2.63
N ILE A 10 -2.21 -8.24 2.74
CA ILE A 10 -3.24 -7.50 2.00
C ILE A 10 -3.02 -7.61 0.49
N MET A 11 -1.77 -7.45 0.01
CA MET A 11 -1.44 -7.67 -1.40
C MET A 11 -1.76 -9.08 -1.87
N ARG A 12 -1.56 -10.11 -1.02
CA ARG A 12 -1.86 -11.51 -1.37
C ARG A 12 -3.37 -11.76 -1.46
N VAL A 13 -4.13 -11.18 -0.54
CA VAL A 13 -5.61 -11.23 -0.56
C VAL A 13 -6.18 -10.45 -1.75
N LEU A 14 -5.62 -9.28 -2.05
CA LEU A 14 -6.00 -8.45 -3.20
C LEU A 14 -5.64 -9.08 -4.55
N ALA A 15 -4.51 -9.79 -4.62
CA ALA A 15 -4.12 -10.54 -5.82
C ALA A 15 -5.10 -11.70 -6.08
N PHE A 16 -5.57 -12.36 -5.02
CA PHE A 16 -6.54 -13.46 -5.14
C PHE A 16 -7.95 -12.99 -5.51
N THR A 17 -8.28 -11.72 -5.23
CA THR A 17 -9.59 -11.12 -5.54
C THR A 17 -9.56 -10.17 -6.76
N SER A 18 -8.40 -9.97 -7.39
CA SER A 18 -8.27 -9.15 -8.60
C SER A 18 -8.67 -9.92 -9.86
N PRO A 19 -9.35 -9.28 -10.82
CA PRO A 19 -9.62 -9.86 -12.13
C PRO A 19 -8.31 -10.16 -12.88
N ASP A 20 -8.29 -11.25 -13.64
CA ASP A 20 -7.10 -11.78 -14.35
C ASP A 20 -6.40 -10.76 -15.27
N SER A 21 -7.12 -9.70 -15.68
CA SER A 21 -6.61 -8.62 -16.53
C SER A 21 -5.57 -7.69 -15.88
N ALA A 22 -5.38 -7.76 -14.55
CA ALA A 22 -4.42 -6.94 -13.81
C ALA A 22 -3.12 -7.68 -13.42
N GLN A 23 -3.07 -9.00 -13.60
CA GLN A 23 -1.91 -9.82 -13.22
C GLN A 23 -0.76 -9.66 -14.24
N GLY A 24 0.49 -9.55 -13.76
CA GLY A 24 1.68 -9.47 -14.62
C GLY A 24 2.05 -8.09 -15.17
N ARG A 25 1.41 -7.02 -14.68
CA ARG A 25 1.79 -5.62 -15.00
C ARG A 25 2.85 -5.12 -14.02
N LEU A 26 3.81 -4.33 -14.50
CA LEU A 26 4.78 -3.65 -13.65
C LEU A 26 4.11 -2.47 -12.93
N THR A 27 4.31 -2.38 -11.62
CA THR A 27 3.97 -1.19 -10.83
C THR A 27 5.02 -0.10 -11.02
N GLU A 28 4.70 1.16 -10.66
CA GLU A 28 5.66 2.28 -10.69
C GLU A 28 6.92 2.01 -9.84
N ALA A 29 6.84 1.09 -8.89
CA ALA A 29 7.97 0.64 -8.07
C ALA A 29 8.82 -0.48 -8.71
N GLN A 30 8.69 -0.73 -10.02
CA GLN A 30 9.37 -1.83 -10.74
C GLN A 30 9.11 -3.23 -10.14
N ALA A 31 8.01 -3.38 -9.40
CA ALA A 31 7.58 -4.67 -8.86
C ALA A 31 6.44 -5.22 -9.71
N ASN A 32 6.53 -6.50 -10.08
CA ASN A 32 5.47 -7.17 -10.83
C ASN A 32 4.26 -7.39 -9.92
N VAL A 33 3.07 -6.89 -10.32
CA VAL A 33 1.83 -7.09 -9.56
C VAL A 33 1.57 -8.60 -9.41
N GLY A 34 1.54 -9.08 -8.17
CA GLY A 34 1.27 -10.48 -7.83
C GLY A 34 2.48 -11.33 -7.44
N PHE A 35 3.72 -10.84 -7.62
CA PHE A 35 4.93 -11.61 -7.29
C PHE A 35 5.78 -10.93 -6.22
N PRO A 36 5.54 -11.22 -4.93
CA PRO A 36 6.39 -10.70 -3.86
C PRO A 36 7.78 -11.36 -3.92
N THR A 37 8.78 -10.63 -4.38
CA THR A 37 10.16 -11.13 -4.52
C THR A 37 10.84 -11.35 -3.17
N LEU A 38 11.70 -12.35 -3.10
CA LEU A 38 12.45 -12.67 -1.88
C LEU A 38 13.43 -11.55 -1.53
N GLU A 39 14.12 -11.01 -2.54
CA GLU A 39 15.06 -9.91 -2.43
C GLU A 39 14.41 -8.63 -1.89
N GLY A 40 13.29 -8.19 -2.46
CA GLY A 40 12.57 -7.02 -1.97
C GLY A 40 12.12 -7.17 -0.52
N SER A 41 11.83 -8.40 -0.09
CA SER A 41 11.45 -8.70 1.30
C SER A 41 12.62 -8.63 2.26
N LEU A 42 13.79 -9.12 1.83
CA LEU A 42 15.02 -9.03 2.62
C LEU A 42 15.44 -7.58 2.80
N VAL A 43 15.39 -6.77 1.74
CA VAL A 43 15.68 -5.33 1.81
C VAL A 43 14.72 -4.63 2.79
N LEU A 44 13.42 -4.89 2.69
CA LEU A 44 12.44 -4.34 3.64
C LEU A 44 12.70 -4.78 5.08
N PHE A 45 13.01 -6.06 5.29
CA PHE A 45 13.31 -6.59 6.61
C PHE A 45 14.57 -5.94 7.20
N VAL A 46 15.63 -5.78 6.41
CA VAL A 46 16.90 -5.20 6.88
C VAL A 46 16.78 -3.70 7.12
N VAL A 47 16.15 -2.95 6.21
CA VAL A 47 16.11 -1.48 6.27
C VAL A 47 15.01 -0.96 7.20
N ALA A 48 13.85 -1.62 7.24
CA ALA A 48 12.74 -1.19 8.08
C ALA A 48 12.53 -2.11 9.29
N GLY A 49 12.54 -3.43 9.06
CA GLY A 49 12.25 -4.42 10.10
C GLY A 49 13.26 -4.44 11.25
N LEU A 50 14.56 -4.50 10.95
CA LEU A 50 15.62 -4.57 11.97
C LEU A 50 15.69 -3.29 12.82
N PRO A 51 15.72 -2.06 12.26
CA PRO A 51 15.72 -0.86 13.08
C PRO A 51 14.46 -0.73 13.93
N ALA A 52 13.29 -1.03 13.37
CA ALA A 52 12.04 -1.01 14.13
C ALA A 52 12.05 -2.03 15.28
N GLY A 53 12.48 -3.26 15.01
CA GLY A 53 12.62 -4.31 16.02
C GLY A 53 13.61 -3.94 17.12
N TYR A 54 14.73 -3.33 16.75
CA TYR A 54 15.73 -2.85 17.71
C TYR A 54 15.18 -1.75 18.63
N LEU A 55 14.46 -0.77 18.06
CA LEU A 55 13.80 0.28 18.86
C LEU A 55 12.75 -0.30 19.82
N VAL A 56 11.96 -1.26 19.35
CA VAL A 56 10.97 -1.97 20.17
C VAL A 56 11.64 -2.78 21.30
N ALA A 57 12.82 -3.37 21.05
CA ALA A 57 13.59 -4.08 22.06
C ALA A 57 14.15 -3.15 23.14
N ILE A 58 14.67 -1.97 22.75
CA ILE A 58 15.07 -0.93 23.72
C ILE A 58 13.88 -0.52 24.58
N LEU A 59 12.74 -0.26 23.94
CA LEU A 59 11.52 0.14 24.62
C LEU A 59 11.04 -0.95 25.59
N PHE A 60 11.14 -2.23 25.20
CA PHE A 60 10.85 -3.35 26.09
C PHE A 60 11.73 -3.34 27.32
N VAL A 61 13.04 -3.14 27.20
CA VAL A 61 13.97 -3.12 28.35
C VAL A 61 13.63 -1.97 29.31
N VAL A 62 13.31 -0.78 28.79
CA VAL A 62 12.92 0.37 29.60
C VAL A 62 11.61 0.11 30.36
N LEU A 63 10.61 -0.45 29.69
CA LEU A 63 9.29 -0.70 30.27
C LEU A 63 9.22 -2.00 31.07
N HIS A 64 10.16 -2.93 30.88
CA HIS A 64 10.16 -4.24 31.55
C HIS A 64 10.03 -4.09 33.07
N ARG A 65 10.61 -3.03 33.64
CA ARG A 65 10.58 -2.76 35.08
C ARG A 65 9.16 -2.55 35.62
N TRP A 66 8.24 -2.12 34.76
CA TRP A 66 6.83 -1.88 35.10
C TRP A 66 5.90 -3.00 34.63
N LEU A 67 6.43 -3.99 33.90
CA LEU A 67 5.65 -5.13 33.44
C LEU A 67 5.68 -6.27 34.46
N PRO A 68 4.61 -7.08 34.54
CA PRO A 68 4.55 -8.22 35.44
C PRO A 68 5.69 -9.21 35.12
N ALA A 69 6.39 -9.65 36.16
CA ALA A 69 7.48 -10.60 36.02
C ALA A 69 6.98 -11.95 35.51
N GLY A 70 7.73 -12.57 34.60
CA GLY A 70 7.47 -13.91 34.08
C GLY A 70 7.17 -13.96 32.58
N ARG A 71 6.64 -15.10 32.13
CA ARG A 71 6.46 -15.43 30.70
C ARG A 71 5.43 -14.53 29.98
N LEU A 72 4.62 -13.77 30.72
CA LEU A 72 3.58 -12.89 30.18
C LEU A 72 4.06 -11.49 29.82
N ALA A 73 5.26 -11.08 30.27
CA ALA A 73 5.78 -9.73 30.01
C ALA A 73 5.88 -9.43 28.50
N GLY A 74 6.40 -10.38 27.72
CA GLY A 74 6.54 -10.22 26.26
C GLY A 74 5.19 -10.04 25.54
N PRO A 75 4.24 -10.97 25.70
CA PRO A 75 2.91 -10.85 25.09
C PRO A 75 2.16 -9.57 25.50
N LEU A 76 2.19 -9.19 26.78
CA LEU A 76 1.53 -7.97 27.27
C LEU A 76 2.16 -6.71 26.68
N PHE A 77 3.49 -6.66 26.60
CA PHE A 77 4.19 -5.58 25.93
C PHE A 77 3.80 -5.50 24.44
N GLY A 78 3.77 -6.63 23.75
CA GLY A 78 3.38 -6.69 22.35
C GLY A 78 1.96 -6.16 22.11
N ILE A 79 1.00 -6.55 22.97
CA ILE A 79 -0.37 -6.03 22.92
C ILE A 79 -0.40 -4.52 23.17
N LEU A 80 0.35 -4.03 24.16
CA LEU A 80 0.40 -2.60 24.48
C LEU A 80 0.97 -1.79 23.31
N VAL A 81 2.08 -2.24 22.71
CA VAL A 81 2.68 -1.61 21.53
C VAL A 81 1.72 -1.66 20.34
N LEU A 82 1.03 -2.78 20.13
CA LEU A 82 0.06 -2.91 19.04
C LEU A 82 -1.10 -1.92 19.18
N ILE A 83 -1.68 -1.81 20.39
CA ILE A 83 -2.76 -0.85 20.66
C ILE A 83 -2.25 0.58 20.49
N TRP A 84 -1.10 0.91 21.08
CA TRP A 84 -0.53 2.25 21.04
C TRP A 84 -0.20 2.68 19.61
N LEU A 85 0.48 1.82 18.85
CA LEU A 85 0.88 2.13 17.49
C LEU A 85 -0.32 2.13 16.53
N GLY A 86 -1.29 1.24 16.74
CA GLY A 86 -2.54 1.22 16.00
C GLY A 86 -3.35 2.49 16.19
N ALA A 87 -3.47 2.97 17.43
CA ALA A 87 -4.13 4.24 17.74
C ALA A 87 -3.35 5.46 17.21
N LEU A 88 -2.01 5.43 17.28
CA LEU A 88 -1.16 6.53 16.80
C LEU A 88 -1.20 6.67 15.27
N LEU A 89 -1.18 5.55 14.55
CA LEU A 89 -1.18 5.55 13.09
C LEU A 89 -2.59 5.69 12.50
N ASP A 90 -3.62 5.32 13.27
CA ASP A 90 -5.04 5.28 12.89
C ASP A 90 -5.25 4.88 11.42
N PRO A 91 -4.94 3.62 11.05
CA PRO A 91 -4.94 3.20 9.65
C PRO A 91 -6.34 3.20 9.02
N LEU A 92 -7.41 3.24 9.83
CA LEU A 92 -8.79 3.27 9.37
C LEU A 92 -9.38 4.69 9.32
N ARG A 93 -8.56 5.73 9.49
CA ARG A 93 -9.02 7.11 9.39
C ARG A 93 -9.64 7.42 8.03
N ALA A 94 -10.73 8.18 8.04
CA ALA A 94 -11.56 8.46 6.87
C ALA A 94 -10.83 9.26 5.77
N ASP A 95 -9.77 9.98 6.13
CA ASP A 95 -8.93 10.80 5.26
C ASP A 95 -7.64 10.08 4.80
N ASN A 96 -7.52 8.77 5.03
CA ASN A 96 -6.35 8.03 4.58
C ASN A 96 -6.24 8.05 3.04
N ILE A 97 -5.06 8.40 2.54
CA ILE A 97 -4.79 8.61 1.11
C ILE A 97 -5.06 7.36 0.26
N ASP A 98 -4.87 6.19 0.88
CA ASP A 98 -5.10 4.87 0.28
C ASP A 98 -6.58 4.62 -0.06
N PHE A 99 -7.53 5.23 0.68
CA PHE A 99 -8.96 5.10 0.40
C PHE A 99 -9.49 6.16 -0.56
N ASN A 100 -8.81 7.31 -0.66
CA ASN A 100 -9.29 8.47 -1.43
C ASN A 100 -9.14 8.31 -2.96
N GLY A 101 -8.26 7.42 -3.42
CA GLY A 101 -8.03 7.15 -4.85
C GLY A 101 -9.23 6.56 -5.60
N THR A 102 -10.18 5.93 -4.91
CA THR A 102 -11.36 5.32 -5.53
C THR A 102 -12.42 6.34 -6.00
N ARG A 103 -12.44 7.55 -5.41
CA ARG A 103 -13.42 8.59 -5.75
C ARG A 103 -13.06 9.33 -7.04
N LEU A 104 -11.78 9.43 -7.38
CA LEU A 104 -11.27 10.14 -8.57
C LEU A 104 -11.30 9.29 -9.85
N ALA A 105 -11.31 7.96 -9.75
CA ALA A 105 -11.41 7.07 -10.90
C ALA A 105 -12.84 7.04 -11.49
N ARG A 106 -13.86 7.33 -10.67
CA ARG A 106 -15.27 7.30 -11.08
C ARG A 106 -15.72 8.56 -11.84
N SER A 107 -14.93 9.64 -11.80
CA SER A 107 -15.26 10.94 -12.43
C SER A 107 -14.54 11.19 -13.76
N ARG A 108 -13.65 10.28 -14.22
CA ARG A 108 -13.11 10.37 -15.57
C ARG A 108 -14.14 9.79 -16.54
N PRO A 109 -14.74 10.60 -17.44
CA PRO A 109 -15.54 10.04 -18.51
C PRO A 109 -14.63 9.13 -19.33
N VAL A 110 -15.01 7.86 -19.42
CA VAL A 110 -14.41 6.91 -20.36
C VAL A 110 -14.56 7.55 -21.74
N ARG A 111 -13.47 8.06 -22.31
CA ARG A 111 -13.45 8.42 -23.73
C ARG A 111 -13.68 7.11 -24.47
N GLY A 112 -14.93 6.91 -24.93
CA GLY A 112 -15.28 5.83 -25.83
C GLY A 112 -14.38 5.86 -27.07
N PRO A 113 -14.32 4.75 -27.83
CA PRO A 113 -13.55 4.71 -29.07
C PRO A 113 -13.90 5.93 -29.92
N LEU A 114 -12.87 6.67 -30.34
CA LEU A 114 -13.03 7.82 -31.23
C LEU A 114 -13.80 7.35 -32.46
N ASP A 115 -15.04 7.82 -32.58
CA ASP A 115 -15.91 7.52 -33.71
C ASP A 115 -15.19 7.93 -35.01
N PRO A 116 -14.91 7.00 -35.94
CA PRO A 116 -14.21 7.31 -37.18
C PRO A 116 -14.96 8.32 -38.07
N ALA A 117 -16.24 8.58 -37.78
CA ALA A 117 -17.05 9.58 -38.47
C ALA A 117 -16.54 11.04 -38.32
N LEU A 118 -15.75 11.36 -37.28
CA LEU A 118 -15.24 12.72 -37.05
C LEU A 118 -13.92 13.03 -37.78
N ARG A 119 -13.35 12.07 -38.54
CA ARG A 119 -12.11 12.30 -39.31
C ARG A 119 -12.37 13.01 -40.66
N HIS A 120 -13.60 13.02 -41.16
CA HIS A 120 -13.89 13.50 -42.52
C HIS A 120 -14.38 14.95 -42.66
N SER A 121 -14.58 15.70 -41.57
CA SER A 121 -15.04 17.10 -41.67
C SER A 121 -13.93 18.16 -41.58
N ARG A 122 -12.68 17.78 -41.36
CA ARG A 122 -11.56 18.72 -41.18
C ARG A 122 -10.67 18.86 -42.43
N GLY A 123 -11.29 19.09 -43.58
CA GLY A 123 -10.60 19.12 -44.88
C GLY A 123 -11.18 20.05 -45.94
N ARG A 124 -12.01 21.05 -45.59
CA ARG A 124 -12.47 22.06 -46.56
C ARG A 124 -12.65 23.42 -45.88
N GLY A 125 -11.69 24.31 -46.06
CA GLY A 125 -11.82 25.68 -45.59
C GLY A 125 -10.54 26.50 -45.65
N TRP A 126 -9.79 26.45 -46.75
CA TRP A 126 -8.75 27.44 -47.08
C TRP A 126 -8.57 27.51 -48.61
N LEU A 127 -9.55 28.11 -49.30
CA LEU A 127 -9.41 28.66 -50.66
C LEU A 127 -10.43 29.80 -50.82
N VAL A 128 -10.01 31.03 -50.54
CA VAL A 128 -10.44 32.31 -51.15
C VAL A 128 -9.27 33.28 -50.85
N GLU A 129 -8.41 33.54 -51.84
CA GLU A 129 -8.33 34.81 -52.60
C GLU A 129 -8.35 36.08 -51.74
#